data_AF-A0A2W5P6R4-F1
#
_entry.id   AF-A0A2W5P6R4-F1
#
_cell.length_a   1.000
_cell.length_b   1.000
_cell.length_c   1.000
_cell.angle_alpha   90.00
_cell.angle_beta   90.00
_cell.angle_gamma   90.00
#
_symmetry.space_group_name_H-M   'P 1'
#
loop_
_entity.id
_entity.type
_entity.pdbx_description
1 polymer ?
#
loop_
_entity_poly.entity_id
_entity_poly.type
_entity_poly.pdbx_seq_one_letter_code
_entity_poly.pdbx_strand_id
1 'polypeptide(L)'
;LDYDIEKDFVPIMLLANVPQVVVVNPRRVTQPTIQEFIAYAKKNPGKLNYASAGAGTSHHLAGELFKLQTGTFITHIPYRGAGPMLQDLIAGNVDCGFDGLGSSAQHIKAGRIKALMVAGAKRNPAFPDVPCAAEVGLPDYTVTTWYGLWAPKGTPADTVARITDDMRKTLATDELKTIWAQNGSEIPNLVGAPYGQFVSGEVKRWAAVVKASGAKLE
;
A
#
# COMPACT_ATOMS: atom_id res chain seq x y z
N LEU A 1 -5.67 -19.58 -6.71
CA LEU A 1 -5.50 -20.05 -5.32
C LEU A 1 -6.72 -20.87 -4.99
N ASP A 2 -6.54 -21.99 -4.30
CA ASP A 2 -7.61 -22.97 -4.05
C ASP A 2 -8.37 -22.70 -2.74
N TYR A 3 -8.41 -21.42 -2.31
CA TYR A 3 -9.09 -20.99 -1.09
C TYR A 3 -9.91 -19.72 -1.34
N ASP A 4 -10.95 -19.53 -0.54
CA ASP A 4 -11.76 -18.33 -0.45
C ASP A 4 -11.51 -17.66 0.91
N ILE A 5 -10.93 -16.45 0.87
CA ILE A 5 -10.53 -15.71 2.08
C ILE A 5 -11.72 -15.39 3.00
N GLU A 6 -12.93 -15.31 2.45
CA GLU A 6 -14.15 -15.00 3.19
C GLU A 6 -14.85 -16.25 3.75
N LYS A 7 -14.55 -17.45 3.21
CA LYS A 7 -15.27 -18.69 3.58
C LYS A 7 -14.42 -19.74 4.29
N ASP A 8 -13.12 -19.76 4.04
CA ASP A 8 -12.21 -20.82 4.48
C ASP A 8 -11.37 -20.43 5.70
N PHE A 9 -11.58 -19.21 6.21
CA PHE A 9 -10.83 -18.66 7.33
C PHE A 9 -11.72 -17.95 8.35
N VAL A 10 -11.30 -18.00 9.61
CA VAL A 10 -11.86 -17.22 10.70
C VAL A 10 -11.05 -15.93 10.83
N PRO A 11 -11.66 -14.74 10.63
CA PRO A 11 -10.95 -13.46 10.79
C PRO A 11 -10.61 -13.24 12.27
N ILE A 12 -9.33 -13.00 12.56
CA ILE A 12 -8.86 -12.72 13.92
C ILE A 12 -8.72 -11.22 14.13
N MET A 13 -7.80 -10.57 13.39
CA MET A 13 -7.59 -9.13 13.53
C MET A 13 -6.77 -8.50 12.42
N LEU A 14 -6.88 -7.18 12.32
CA LEU A 14 -5.96 -6.33 11.55
C LEU A 14 -4.75 -5.95 12.41
N LEU A 15 -3.56 -6.28 11.92
CA LEU A 15 -2.29 -6.09 12.62
C LEU A 15 -1.67 -4.71 12.33
N ALA A 16 -1.78 -4.25 11.10
CA ALA A 16 -1.24 -2.98 10.64
C ALA A 16 -1.97 -2.49 9.39
N ASN A 17 -1.97 -1.18 9.21
CA ASN A 17 -2.58 -0.50 8.07
C ASN A 17 -1.64 0.61 7.60
N VAL A 18 -0.80 0.27 6.63
CA VAL A 18 0.29 1.12 6.12
C VAL A 18 -0.21 1.84 4.87
N PRO A 19 -0.24 3.18 4.82
CA PRO A 19 -0.60 3.88 3.61
C PRO A 19 0.44 3.62 2.51
N GLN A 20 -0.05 3.49 1.28
CA GLN A 20 0.82 3.49 0.11
C GLN A 20 1.41 4.89 -0.08
N VAL A 21 2.56 4.95 -0.73
CA VAL A 21 3.31 6.17 -1.03
C VAL A 21 3.71 6.13 -2.50
N VAL A 22 3.58 7.27 -3.17
CA VAL A 22 4.13 7.47 -4.51
C VAL A 22 5.58 7.89 -4.33
N VAL A 23 6.51 7.02 -4.72
CA VAL A 23 7.95 7.25 -4.60
C VAL A 23 8.61 7.34 -5.96
N VAL A 24 9.67 8.13 -6.05
CA VAL A 24 10.45 8.32 -7.27
C VAL A 24 11.93 8.22 -7.01
N ASN A 25 12.69 7.90 -8.05
CA ASN A 25 14.13 8.10 -8.03
C ASN A 25 14.44 9.60 -8.18
N PRO A 26 15.06 10.27 -7.20
CA PRO A 26 15.26 11.72 -7.22
C PRO A 26 16.30 12.19 -8.25
N ARG A 27 17.10 11.28 -8.84
CA ARG A 27 18.05 11.61 -9.91
C ARG A 27 17.43 11.52 -11.29
N ARG A 28 16.34 10.73 -11.46
CA ARG A 28 15.65 10.55 -12.74
C ARG A 28 14.42 11.44 -12.88
N VAL A 29 13.63 11.54 -11.82
CA VAL A 29 12.40 12.33 -11.80
C VAL A 29 12.72 13.68 -11.19
N THR A 30 12.79 14.70 -12.05
CA THR A 30 13.11 16.08 -11.65
C THR A 30 11.88 16.85 -11.17
N GLN A 31 10.68 16.31 -11.35
CA GLN A 31 9.44 16.89 -10.84
C GLN A 31 9.43 16.81 -9.29
N PRO A 32 9.53 17.95 -8.59
CA PRO A 32 9.67 17.99 -7.14
C PRO A 32 8.38 17.72 -6.39
N THR A 33 7.22 17.85 -7.05
CA THR A 33 5.88 17.70 -6.47
C THR A 33 5.05 16.67 -7.26
N ILE A 34 4.02 16.11 -6.60
CA ILE A 34 3.11 15.16 -7.26
C ILE A 34 2.30 15.82 -8.39
N GLN A 35 1.94 17.10 -8.25
CA GLN A 35 1.23 17.84 -9.30
C GLN A 35 2.10 18.00 -10.55
N GLU A 36 3.37 18.35 -10.39
CA GLU A 36 4.32 18.43 -11.51
C GLU A 36 4.57 17.08 -12.15
N PHE A 37 4.67 16.02 -11.33
CA PHE A 37 4.78 14.65 -11.82
C PHE A 37 3.58 14.25 -12.67
N ILE A 38 2.35 14.50 -12.19
CA ILE A 38 1.11 14.24 -12.94
C ILE A 38 1.07 15.05 -14.24
N ALA A 39 1.41 16.34 -14.18
CA ALA A 39 1.42 17.20 -15.36
C ALA A 39 2.42 16.72 -16.41
N TYR A 40 3.62 16.30 -15.99
CA TYR A 40 4.61 15.71 -16.88
C TYR A 40 4.11 14.40 -17.49
N ALA A 41 3.57 13.48 -16.68
CA ALA A 41 3.05 12.20 -17.14
C ALA A 41 1.91 12.34 -18.16
N LYS A 42 1.02 13.33 -17.97
CA LYS A 42 -0.05 13.65 -18.94
C LYS A 42 0.48 14.15 -20.28
N LYS A 43 1.50 15.01 -20.25
CA LYS A 43 2.12 15.56 -21.47
C LYS A 43 2.98 14.54 -22.20
N ASN A 44 3.45 13.51 -21.50
CA ASN A 44 4.43 12.54 -21.99
C ASN A 44 3.95 11.09 -21.75
N PRO A 45 2.80 10.68 -22.33
CA PRO A 45 2.26 9.36 -22.09
C PRO A 45 3.26 8.27 -22.49
N GLY A 46 3.53 7.34 -21.57
CA GLY A 46 4.39 6.17 -21.80
C GLY A 46 5.89 6.47 -21.71
N LYS A 47 6.27 7.70 -21.35
CA LYS A 47 7.68 8.07 -21.08
C LYS A 47 8.13 7.74 -19.67
N LEU A 48 7.20 7.52 -18.75
CA LEU A 48 7.47 7.08 -17.40
C LEU A 48 7.03 5.63 -17.22
N ASN A 49 7.73 4.93 -16.35
CA ASN A 49 7.32 3.63 -15.84
C ASN A 49 7.16 3.63 -14.32
N TYR A 50 6.39 2.67 -13.81
CA TYR A 50 6.27 2.42 -12.38
C TYR A 50 6.51 0.96 -12.05
N ALA A 51 7.22 0.75 -10.94
CA ALA A 51 7.50 -0.58 -10.43
C ALA A 51 6.47 -1.00 -9.38
N SER A 52 6.23 -2.31 -9.32
CA SER A 52 5.38 -2.93 -8.29
C SER A 52 6.02 -4.20 -7.76
N ALA A 53 5.56 -4.68 -6.60
CA ALA A 53 5.95 -5.97 -6.06
C ALA A 53 5.43 -7.18 -6.86
N GLY A 54 4.67 -6.97 -7.95
CA GLY A 54 4.20 -8.02 -8.85
C GLY A 54 2.79 -7.76 -9.37
N ALA A 55 2.40 -8.48 -10.42
CA ALA A 55 1.05 -8.44 -10.97
C ALA A 55 0.01 -8.83 -9.90
N GLY A 56 -1.11 -8.09 -9.88
CA GLY A 56 -2.20 -8.26 -8.91
C GLY A 56 -1.92 -7.84 -7.47
N THR A 57 -0.71 -7.38 -7.14
CA THR A 57 -0.41 -6.89 -5.79
C THR A 57 -1.08 -5.53 -5.52
N SER A 58 -1.20 -5.14 -4.25
CA SER A 58 -1.66 -3.80 -3.85
C SER A 58 -0.88 -2.67 -4.53
N HIS A 59 0.43 -2.86 -4.74
CA HIS A 59 1.35 -1.97 -5.46
C HIS A 59 0.91 -1.75 -6.92
N HIS A 60 0.60 -2.84 -7.63
CA HIS A 60 0.09 -2.79 -8.98
C HIS A 60 -1.26 -2.07 -9.03
N LEU A 61 -2.20 -2.46 -8.17
CA LEU A 61 -3.54 -1.85 -8.15
C LEU A 61 -3.53 -0.39 -7.70
N ALA A 62 -2.57 0.02 -6.86
CA ALA A 62 -2.33 1.41 -6.50
C ALA A 62 -1.94 2.24 -7.74
N GLY A 63 -0.98 1.75 -8.53
CA GLY A 63 -0.58 2.41 -9.78
C GLY A 63 -1.71 2.49 -10.80
N GLU A 64 -2.50 1.42 -10.95
CA GLU A 64 -3.66 1.43 -11.83
C GLU A 64 -4.76 2.40 -11.37
N LEU A 65 -5.07 2.43 -10.07
CA LEU A 65 -6.01 3.41 -9.52
C LEU A 65 -5.51 4.85 -9.73
N PHE A 66 -4.21 5.09 -9.56
CA PHE A 66 -3.60 6.39 -9.80
C PHE A 66 -3.76 6.81 -11.27
N LYS A 67 -3.45 5.91 -12.21
CA LYS A 67 -3.64 6.16 -13.66
C LYS A 67 -5.11 6.49 -13.97
N LEU A 68 -6.05 5.72 -13.43
CA LEU A 68 -7.49 5.96 -13.63
C LEU A 68 -7.93 7.34 -13.12
N GLN A 69 -7.56 7.70 -11.89
CA GLN A 69 -8.01 8.96 -11.28
C GLN A 69 -7.30 10.19 -11.84
N THR A 70 -6.03 10.04 -12.24
CA THR A 70 -5.26 11.16 -12.79
C THR A 70 -5.42 11.28 -14.31
N GLY A 71 -5.83 10.24 -15.02
CA GLY A 71 -5.82 10.21 -16.49
C GLY A 71 -4.40 10.18 -17.07
N THR A 72 -3.44 9.60 -16.34
CA THR A 72 -2.06 9.43 -16.80
C THR A 72 -1.84 8.06 -17.44
N PHE A 73 -0.84 7.96 -18.31
CA PHE A 73 -0.37 6.67 -18.84
C PHE A 73 1.10 6.47 -18.47
N ILE A 74 1.32 5.58 -17.49
CA ILE A 74 2.63 5.20 -16.94
C ILE A 74 2.74 3.68 -17.08
N THR A 75 3.83 3.19 -17.67
CA THR A 75 4.02 1.76 -17.97
C THR A 75 4.30 0.96 -16.70
N HIS A 76 3.58 -0.13 -16.47
CA HIS A 76 3.79 -1.01 -15.32
C HIS A 76 4.97 -1.97 -15.56
N ILE A 77 5.87 -2.07 -14.58
CA ILE A 77 6.98 -3.02 -14.55
C ILE A 77 6.82 -3.93 -13.31
N PRO A 78 6.36 -5.18 -13.47
CA PRO A 78 6.18 -6.10 -12.34
C PRO A 78 7.52 -6.72 -11.91
N TYR A 79 7.73 -6.80 -10.59
CA TYR A 79 8.84 -7.53 -9.98
C TYR A 79 8.33 -8.73 -9.19
N ARG A 80 9.25 -9.56 -8.68
CA ARG A 80 8.95 -10.70 -7.79
C ARG A 80 9.07 -10.29 -6.31
N GLY A 81 8.35 -9.24 -5.93
CA GLY A 81 8.35 -8.71 -4.56
C GLY A 81 8.92 -7.29 -4.44
N ALA A 82 8.68 -6.66 -3.28
CA ALA A 82 9.08 -5.27 -3.01
C ALA A 82 10.59 -5.07 -2.92
N GLY A 83 11.36 -6.08 -2.51
CA GLY A 83 12.83 -6.00 -2.41
C GLY A 83 13.51 -5.70 -3.76
N PRO A 84 13.37 -6.58 -4.77
CA PRO A 84 13.90 -6.32 -6.12
C PRO A 84 13.36 -5.04 -6.75
N MET A 85 12.06 -4.75 -6.55
CA MET A 85 11.42 -3.52 -7.02
C MET A 85 12.11 -2.26 -6.48
N LEU A 86 12.38 -2.21 -5.17
CA LEU A 86 13.02 -1.07 -4.52
C LEU A 86 14.49 -0.94 -4.95
N GLN A 87 15.22 -2.04 -5.13
CA GLN A 87 16.59 -2.01 -5.62
C GLN A 87 16.68 -1.29 -6.97
N ASP A 88 15.79 -1.64 -7.91
CA ASP A 88 15.75 -1.02 -9.23
C ASP A 88 15.28 0.43 -9.20
N LEU A 89 14.33 0.77 -8.32
CA LEU A 89 13.94 2.17 -8.11
C LEU A 89 15.10 3.01 -7.58
N ILE A 90 15.86 2.50 -6.61
CA ILE A 90 17.02 3.19 -6.03
C ILE A 90 18.14 3.34 -7.07
N ALA A 91 18.38 2.30 -7.87
CA ALA A 91 19.36 2.34 -8.95
C ALA A 91 18.95 3.27 -10.10
N GLY A 92 17.65 3.54 -10.24
CA GLY A 92 17.10 4.34 -11.34
C GLY A 92 16.89 3.52 -12.60
N ASN A 93 16.63 2.21 -12.49
CA ASN A 93 16.18 1.39 -13.61
C ASN A 93 14.70 1.65 -13.93
N VAL A 94 13.95 2.09 -12.92
CA VAL A 94 12.54 2.50 -13.00
C VAL A 94 12.36 3.92 -12.45
N ASP A 95 11.35 4.63 -12.94
CA ASP A 95 11.19 6.06 -12.64
C ASP A 95 10.44 6.29 -11.33
N CYS A 96 9.37 5.53 -11.10
CA CYS A 96 8.55 5.63 -9.90
C CYS A 96 8.11 4.26 -9.35
N GLY A 97 7.52 4.27 -8.17
CA GLY A 97 6.92 3.10 -7.53
C GLY A 97 5.69 3.51 -6.72
N PHE A 98 4.74 2.59 -6.64
CA PHE A 98 3.63 2.65 -5.71
C PHE A 98 3.91 1.59 -4.65
N ASP A 99 4.32 2.02 -3.47
CA ASP A 99 4.81 1.12 -2.43
C ASP A 99 4.22 1.42 -1.05
N GLY A 100 4.29 0.46 -0.12
CA GLY A 100 3.94 0.70 1.28
C GLY A 100 5.05 1.46 2.01
N LEU A 101 4.69 2.36 2.93
CA LEU A 101 5.71 2.99 3.81
C LEU A 101 6.51 1.95 4.62
N GLY A 102 5.99 0.75 4.88
CA GLY A 102 6.71 -0.29 5.62
C GLY A 102 8.00 -0.76 4.95
N SER A 103 8.05 -0.76 3.61
CA SER A 103 9.25 -1.08 2.84
C SER A 103 10.00 0.19 2.44
N SER A 104 9.29 1.26 2.08
CA SER A 104 9.91 2.50 1.56
C SER A 104 10.45 3.46 2.63
N ALA A 105 9.96 3.42 3.88
CA ALA A 105 10.24 4.45 4.89
C ALA A 105 11.73 4.72 5.12
N GLN A 106 12.54 3.67 5.29
CA GLN A 106 13.98 3.80 5.53
C GLN A 106 14.72 4.32 4.30
N HIS A 107 14.22 4.06 3.09
CA HIS A 107 14.81 4.56 1.85
C HIS A 107 14.48 6.05 1.64
N ILE A 108 13.27 6.47 2.01
CA ILE A 108 12.83 7.87 1.99
C ILE A 108 13.65 8.68 3.01
N LYS A 109 13.76 8.22 4.27
CA LYS A 109 14.54 8.89 5.32
C LYS A 109 16.02 9.04 4.94
N ALA A 110 16.58 8.04 4.26
CA ALA A 110 17.95 8.07 3.77
C ALA A 110 18.15 8.89 2.48
N GLY A 111 17.09 9.46 1.89
CA GLY A 111 17.15 10.22 0.64
C GLY A 111 17.48 9.39 -0.60
N ARG A 112 17.42 8.05 -0.51
CA ARG A 112 17.71 7.14 -1.63
C ARG A 112 16.58 7.14 -2.67
N ILE A 113 15.36 7.35 -2.20
CA ILE A 113 14.16 7.62 -3.01
C ILE A 113 13.43 8.80 -2.39
N LYS A 114 12.59 9.48 -3.18
CA LYS A 114 11.79 10.62 -2.72
C LYS A 114 10.32 10.26 -2.72
N ALA A 115 9.63 10.51 -1.61
CA ALA A 115 8.17 10.44 -1.55
C ALA A 115 7.55 11.72 -2.11
N LEU A 116 6.59 11.59 -3.02
CA LEU A 116 5.84 12.71 -3.58
C LEU A 116 4.49 12.92 -2.88
N MET A 117 3.87 11.84 -2.40
CA MET A 117 2.56 11.87 -1.77
C MET A 117 2.30 10.55 -1.03
N VAL A 118 1.60 10.61 0.12
CA VAL A 118 0.99 9.44 0.75
C VAL A 118 -0.47 9.27 0.31
N ALA A 119 -0.87 8.04 0.04
CA ALA A 119 -2.25 7.70 -0.31
C ALA A 119 -3.14 7.78 0.95
N GLY A 120 -4.29 8.44 0.82
CA GLY A 120 -5.24 8.64 1.91
C GLY A 120 -5.51 10.11 2.25
N ALA A 121 -6.41 10.31 3.20
CA ALA A 121 -6.97 11.63 3.51
C ALA A 121 -6.13 12.49 4.45
N LYS A 122 -5.08 11.94 5.08
CA LYS A 122 -4.25 12.64 6.08
C LYS A 122 -2.77 12.34 5.84
N ARG A 123 -1.91 13.29 6.18
CA ARG A 123 -0.46 13.08 6.17
C ARG A 123 -0.08 11.98 7.16
N ASN A 124 1.01 11.28 6.87
CA ASN A 124 1.55 10.29 7.79
C ASN A 124 2.42 10.99 8.85
N PRO A 125 2.21 10.76 10.15
CA PRO A 125 3.03 11.38 11.20
C PRO A 125 4.53 11.07 11.10
N ALA A 126 4.93 9.93 10.52
CA ALA A 126 6.33 9.59 10.30
C ALA A 126 6.98 10.39 9.16
N PHE A 127 6.17 11.05 8.32
CA PHE A 127 6.57 11.83 7.15
C PHE A 127 5.70 13.10 7.01
N PRO A 128 5.75 14.03 8.00
CA PRO A 128 4.81 15.15 8.08
C PRO A 128 4.95 16.16 6.92
N ASP A 129 6.10 16.17 6.24
CA ASP A 129 6.37 17.04 5.09
C ASP A 129 5.86 16.46 3.77
N VAL A 130 5.46 15.19 3.74
CA VAL A 130 4.89 14.54 2.54
C VAL A 130 3.38 14.76 2.53
N PRO A 131 2.82 15.40 1.49
CA PRO A 131 1.39 15.68 1.44
C PRO A 131 0.58 14.39 1.28
N CYS A 132 -0.67 14.42 1.73
CA CYS A 132 -1.61 13.34 1.47
C CYS A 132 -2.39 13.56 0.17
N ALA A 133 -3.10 12.53 -0.28
CA ALA A 133 -3.86 12.57 -1.52
C ALA A 133 -4.96 13.64 -1.53
N ALA A 134 -5.63 13.85 -0.40
CA ALA A 134 -6.64 14.89 -0.28
C ALA A 134 -6.07 16.31 -0.46
N GLU A 135 -4.86 16.57 0.05
CA GLU A 135 -4.20 17.89 -0.06
C GLU A 135 -3.79 18.24 -1.49
N VAL A 136 -3.65 17.24 -2.36
CA VAL A 136 -3.17 17.44 -3.74
C VAL A 136 -4.28 17.24 -4.79
N GLY A 137 -5.54 17.22 -4.35
CA GLY A 137 -6.70 17.13 -5.24
C GLY A 137 -7.03 15.71 -5.70
N LEU A 138 -6.60 14.68 -4.95
CA LEU A 138 -6.92 13.28 -5.17
C LEU A 138 -7.62 12.66 -3.93
N PRO A 139 -8.75 13.23 -3.45
CA PRO A 139 -9.37 12.79 -2.19
C PRO A 139 -9.81 11.32 -2.20
N ASP A 140 -10.11 10.77 -3.37
CA ASP A 140 -10.52 9.36 -3.55
C ASP A 140 -9.33 8.41 -3.73
N TYR A 141 -8.09 8.91 -3.80
CA TYR A 141 -6.89 8.10 -3.87
C TYR A 141 -6.46 7.64 -2.48
N THR A 142 -7.21 6.69 -1.93
CA THR A 142 -6.95 6.10 -0.62
C THR A 142 -6.51 4.65 -0.77
N VAL A 143 -5.21 4.38 -0.67
CA VAL A 143 -4.70 3.01 -0.81
C VAL A 143 -3.83 2.69 0.38
N THR A 144 -4.10 1.55 1.00
CA THR A 144 -3.27 1.03 2.08
C THR A 144 -2.86 -0.40 1.80
N THR A 145 -1.69 -0.76 2.31
CA THR A 145 -1.28 -2.15 2.49
C THR A 145 -1.54 -2.52 3.94
N TRP A 146 -2.41 -3.48 4.14
CA TRP A 146 -2.83 -3.90 5.46
C TRP A 146 -2.42 -5.34 5.70
N TYR A 147 -2.08 -5.64 6.95
CA TYR A 147 -1.61 -6.95 7.38
C TYR A 147 -2.66 -7.57 8.30
N GLY A 148 -3.07 -8.78 7.96
CA GLY A 148 -4.16 -9.49 8.59
C GLY A 148 -3.73 -10.76 9.30
N LEU A 149 -4.49 -11.13 10.33
CA LEU A 149 -4.38 -12.43 10.96
C LEU A 149 -5.71 -13.19 10.83
N TRP A 150 -5.60 -14.45 10.43
CA TRP A 150 -6.71 -15.39 10.33
C TRP A 150 -6.31 -16.73 10.96
N ALA A 151 -7.31 -17.53 11.32
CA ALA A 151 -7.15 -18.96 11.58
C ALA A 151 -7.91 -19.79 10.52
N PRO A 152 -7.54 -21.06 10.29
CA PRO A 152 -8.32 -21.95 9.43
C PRO A 152 -9.76 -22.10 9.93
N LYS A 153 -10.70 -22.27 9.01
CA LYS A 153 -12.09 -22.63 9.34
C LYS A 153 -12.14 -23.86 10.25
N GLY A 154 -13.01 -23.82 11.26
CA GLY A 154 -13.14 -24.89 12.25
C GLY A 154 -12.21 -24.75 13.46
N THR A 155 -11.31 -23.75 13.48
CA THR A 155 -10.53 -23.45 14.69
C THR A 155 -11.48 -23.15 15.86
N PRO A 156 -11.31 -23.80 17.02
CA PRO A 156 -12.17 -23.59 18.19
C PRO A 156 -12.22 -22.12 18.64
N ALA A 157 -13.40 -21.67 19.05
CA ALA A 157 -13.65 -20.27 19.40
C ALA A 157 -12.83 -19.80 20.60
N ASP A 158 -12.58 -20.66 21.58
CA ASP A 158 -11.72 -20.40 22.74
C ASP A 158 -10.25 -20.19 22.32
N THR A 159 -9.79 -20.92 21.30
CA THR A 159 -8.45 -20.75 20.73
C THR A 159 -8.33 -19.44 19.96
N VAL A 160 -9.34 -19.09 19.15
CA VAL A 160 -9.40 -17.79 18.47
C VAL A 160 -9.40 -16.63 19.47
N ALA A 161 -10.18 -16.74 20.55
CA ALA A 161 -10.23 -15.74 21.61
C ALA A 161 -8.86 -15.56 22.28
N ARG A 162 -8.19 -16.66 22.66
CA ARG A 162 -6.84 -16.63 23.25
C ARG A 162 -5.82 -15.96 22.33
N ILE A 163 -5.79 -16.34 21.05
CA ILE A 163 -4.90 -15.71 20.06
C ILE A 163 -5.17 -14.22 19.95
N THR A 164 -6.44 -13.82 19.91
CA THR A 164 -6.83 -12.40 19.83
C THR A 164 -6.30 -11.62 21.04
N ASP A 165 -6.45 -12.16 22.24
CA ASP A 165 -6.02 -11.49 23.47
C ASP A 165 -4.49 -11.41 23.59
N ASP A 166 -3.77 -12.47 23.22
CA ASP A 166 -2.31 -12.47 23.22
C ASP A 166 -1.77 -11.47 22.20
N MET A 167 -2.32 -11.45 20.98
CA MET A 167 -1.91 -10.48 19.96
C MET A 167 -2.19 -9.03 20.36
N ARG A 168 -3.31 -8.75 21.05
CA ARG A 168 -3.59 -7.41 21.59
C ARG A 168 -2.53 -6.97 22.58
N LYS A 169 -2.13 -7.84 23.52
CA LYS A 169 -1.08 -7.53 24.51
C LYS A 169 0.25 -7.29 23.81
N THR A 170 0.61 -8.14 22.87
CA THR A 170 1.87 -8.04 22.11
C THR A 170 1.91 -6.74 21.30
N LEU A 171 0.87 -6.43 20.53
CA LEU A 171 0.78 -5.19 19.77
C LEU A 171 0.72 -3.94 20.66
N ALA A 172 0.28 -4.06 21.91
CA ALA A 172 0.29 -2.93 22.85
C ALA A 172 1.68 -2.58 23.40
N THR A 173 2.71 -3.40 23.15
CA THR A 173 4.09 -3.13 23.58
C THR A 173 4.66 -1.88 22.89
N ASP A 174 5.49 -1.12 23.60
CA ASP A 174 6.11 0.10 23.07
C ASP A 174 7.07 -0.20 21.92
N GLU A 175 7.72 -1.36 21.94
CA GLU A 175 8.57 -1.85 20.85
C GLU A 175 7.78 -1.97 19.54
N LEU A 176 6.67 -2.71 19.53
CA LEU A 176 5.88 -2.89 18.31
C LEU A 176 5.16 -1.61 17.89
N LYS A 177 4.67 -0.80 18.83
CA LYS A 177 4.13 0.53 18.52
C LYS A 177 5.17 1.39 17.81
N THR A 178 6.40 1.38 18.31
CA THR A 178 7.50 2.16 17.72
C THR A 178 7.87 1.65 16.33
N ILE A 179 8.01 0.33 16.15
CA ILE A 179 8.33 -0.28 14.85
C ILE A 179 7.24 0.05 13.82
N TRP A 180 5.96 -0.13 14.16
CA TRP A 180 4.87 0.18 13.25
C TRP A 180 4.78 1.67 12.93
N ALA A 181 4.93 2.54 13.93
CA ALA A 181 4.91 3.98 13.72
C ALA A 181 6.05 4.44 12.80
N GLN A 182 7.27 3.90 12.96
CA GLN A 182 8.40 4.20 12.09
C GLN A 182 8.18 3.79 10.63
N ASN A 183 7.34 2.77 10.42
CA ASN A 183 6.90 2.23 9.14
C ASN A 183 5.59 2.85 8.63
N GLY A 184 5.10 3.89 9.31
CA GLY A 184 3.93 4.67 8.90
C GLY A 184 2.58 4.02 9.23
N SER A 185 2.53 3.03 10.12
CA SER A 185 1.29 2.43 10.59
C SER A 185 1.03 2.78 12.05
N GLU A 186 -0.22 3.14 12.35
CA GLU A 186 -0.76 2.94 13.70
C GLU A 186 -1.19 1.48 13.87
N ILE A 187 -1.35 1.04 15.11
CA ILE A 187 -1.85 -0.31 15.41
C ILE A 187 -3.38 -0.27 15.42
N PRO A 188 -4.06 -0.95 14.48
CA PRO A 188 -5.52 -0.89 14.41
C PRO A 188 -6.17 -1.67 15.56
N ASN A 189 -7.34 -1.20 16.00
CA ASN A 189 -8.21 -1.96 16.91
C ASN A 189 -9.40 -2.53 16.13
N LEU A 190 -9.13 -3.47 15.22
CA LEU A 190 -10.14 -4.10 14.38
C LEU A 190 -9.99 -5.62 14.45
N VAL A 191 -10.98 -6.30 15.03
CA VAL A 191 -10.93 -7.74 15.35
C VAL A 191 -12.19 -8.47 14.90
N GLY A 192 -12.12 -9.80 14.80
CA GLY A 192 -13.28 -10.69 14.64
C GLY A 192 -14.17 -10.34 13.45
N ALA A 193 -15.49 -10.31 13.68
CA ALA A 193 -16.46 -10.02 12.64
C ALA A 193 -16.30 -8.63 11.98
N PRO A 194 -16.05 -7.53 12.72
CA PRO A 194 -15.68 -6.25 12.12
C PRO A 194 -14.47 -6.32 11.18
N TYR A 195 -13.44 -7.10 11.55
CA TYR A 195 -12.30 -7.34 10.66
C TYR A 195 -12.71 -8.11 9.40
N GLY A 196 -13.54 -9.15 9.54
CA GLY A 196 -14.12 -9.86 8.39
C GLY A 196 -14.89 -8.95 7.44
N GLN A 197 -15.72 -8.03 7.97
CA GLN A 197 -16.46 -7.05 7.16
C GLN A 197 -15.54 -6.10 6.40
N PHE A 198 -14.44 -5.66 7.03
CA PHE A 198 -13.42 -4.85 6.36
C PHE A 198 -12.80 -5.61 5.18
N VAL A 199 -12.43 -6.88 5.37
CA VAL A 199 -11.88 -7.72 4.29
C VAL A 199 -12.88 -7.85 3.14
N SER A 200 -14.16 -8.14 3.42
CA SER A 200 -15.20 -8.21 2.39
C SER A 200 -15.37 -6.89 1.62
N GLY A 201 -15.24 -5.76 2.32
CA GLY A 201 -15.26 -4.43 1.71
C GLY A 201 -14.09 -4.23 0.75
N GLU A 202 -12.88 -4.59 1.17
CA GLU A 202 -11.67 -4.51 0.34
C GLU A 202 -11.74 -5.42 -0.89
N VAL A 203 -12.23 -6.65 -0.76
CA VAL A 203 -12.45 -7.57 -1.89
C VAL A 203 -13.36 -6.93 -2.94
N LYS A 204 -14.52 -6.41 -2.53
CA LYS A 204 -15.47 -5.74 -3.44
C LYS A 204 -14.85 -4.52 -4.11
N ARG A 205 -14.15 -3.69 -3.33
CA ARG A 205 -13.50 -2.48 -3.80
C ARG A 205 -12.44 -2.78 -4.86
N TRP A 206 -11.52 -3.70 -4.59
CA TRP A 206 -10.43 -4.02 -5.50
C TRP A 206 -10.91 -4.79 -6.73
N ALA A 207 -11.96 -5.60 -6.63
CA ALA A 207 -12.61 -6.19 -7.80
C ALA A 207 -13.13 -5.11 -8.78
N ALA A 208 -13.71 -4.03 -8.27
CA ALA A 208 -14.14 -2.90 -9.10
C ALA A 208 -12.96 -2.18 -9.77
N VAL A 209 -11.84 -1.98 -9.05
CA VAL A 209 -10.62 -1.38 -9.62
C VAL A 209 -10.04 -2.27 -10.72
N VAL A 210 -9.89 -3.57 -10.48
CA VAL A 210 -9.39 -4.55 -11.48
C VAL A 210 -10.26 -4.52 -12.74
N LYS A 211 -11.60 -4.51 -12.57
CA LYS A 211 -12.53 -4.43 -13.70
C LYS A 211 -12.38 -3.12 -14.49
N ALA A 212 -12.20 -2.00 -13.79
CA ALA A 212 -12.08 -0.68 -14.42
C ALA A 212 -10.74 -0.46 -15.12
N SER A 213 -9.63 -0.94 -14.53
CA SER A 213 -8.29 -0.80 -15.11
C SER A 213 -7.99 -1.81 -16.21
N GLY A 214 -8.68 -2.96 -16.21
CA GLY A 214 -8.34 -4.09 -17.06
C GLY A 214 -7.08 -4.83 -16.63
N ALA A 215 -6.61 -4.60 -15.39
CA ALA A 215 -5.46 -5.29 -14.81
C ALA A 215 -5.62 -6.81 -14.87
N LYS A 216 -4.52 -7.51 -15.19
CA LYS A 216 -4.47 -8.97 -15.26
C LYS A 216 -3.37 -9.51 -14.34
N LEU A 217 -3.59 -10.74 -13.87
CA LEU A 217 -2.52 -11.60 -13.39
C LEU A 217 -1.90 -12.19 -14.65
N GLU A 218 -0.66 -11.82 -14.98
CA GLU A 218 0.08 -12.48 -16.07
C GLU A 218 0.42 -13.92 -15.72
#